data_AF-A0A3D1YBH5-F1
#
_entry.id   AF-A0A3D1YBH5-F1
#
_cell.length_a   1.000
_cell.length_b   1.000
_cell.length_c   1.000
_cell.angle_alpha   90.00
_cell.angle_beta   90.00
_cell.angle_gamma   90.00
#
_symmetry.space_group_name_H-M   'P 1'
#
loop_
_entity.id
_entity.type
_entity.pdbx_description
1 polymer ?
#
loop_
_entity_poly.entity_id
_entity_poly.type
_entity_poly.pdbx_seq_one_letter_code
_entity_poly.pdbx_strand_id
1 'polypeptide(L)'
;MQEVRQETKKNKRRISKPVGIALFYMVCAATAAMVILHNNPLADKPTEDLKKICACALLLLACTIFGIYYDRIFIIPKELFQNRELIWKLAKNDFKKRYAGSYLGFLWALVQPVVTVVMYWIVFDVVFDTRSQMVASGVEVPYVLFLTAGLVPWFYFSEGITNGTNALLEYSYLVKKVVFKISILPIIKLVAATFIHAFFVGVLLIIAMMYGYMPNLYTLQIFYYSFCLFVLMLAMSYCTCAIVVFFRDLAQIINIGLQVGMWATPILWNIGMLENYPKLRVLFKLNPLTYIVNGYRSAIYEESWFFEHFYSSTYFWIFTVTLFCVGSLIFKRLKVHFADVL
;
A
#
# COMPACT_ATOMS: atom_id res chain seq x y z
N MET A 1 -41.91 27.44 -2.58
CA MET A 1 -41.04 28.57 -2.99
C MET A 1 -39.73 28.70 -2.20
N GLN A 2 -39.59 28.10 -1.00
CA GLN A 2 -38.31 28.13 -0.26
C GLN A 2 -37.32 27.00 -0.66
N GLU A 3 -37.80 25.90 -1.24
CA GLU A 3 -36.93 24.79 -1.70
C GLU A 3 -36.16 25.10 -3.00
N VAL A 4 -36.73 25.88 -3.92
CA VAL A 4 -36.05 26.29 -5.17
C VAL A 4 -34.90 27.27 -4.90
N ARG A 5 -34.89 27.95 -3.75
CA ARG A 5 -33.84 28.92 -3.37
C ARG A 5 -32.63 28.26 -2.69
N GLN A 6 -32.71 26.98 -2.32
CA GLN A 6 -31.57 26.23 -1.79
C GLN A 6 -30.70 25.58 -2.87
N GLU A 7 -31.24 25.32 -4.07
CA GLU A 7 -30.44 24.77 -5.18
C GLU A 7 -29.46 25.79 -5.80
N THR A 8 -29.72 27.09 -5.64
CA THR A 8 -28.91 28.16 -6.24
C THR A 8 -27.70 28.60 -5.40
N LYS A 9 -27.48 28.02 -4.20
CA LYS A 9 -26.41 28.43 -3.27
C LYS A 9 -25.39 27.36 -2.90
N LYS A 10 -25.18 26.36 -3.77
CA LYS A 10 -24.02 25.46 -3.66
C LYS A 10 -23.19 25.47 -4.94
N ASN A 11 -22.84 26.67 -5.40
CA ASN A 11 -21.72 26.88 -6.31
C ASN A 11 -20.41 26.64 -5.53
N LYS A 12 -20.17 25.40 -5.10
CA LYS A 12 -18.85 24.95 -4.64
C LYS A 12 -17.93 25.13 -5.84
N ARG A 13 -17.01 26.09 -5.77
CA ARG A 13 -15.92 26.33 -6.73
C ARG A 13 -15.39 25.00 -7.25
N ARG A 14 -15.91 24.52 -8.38
CA ARG A 14 -15.35 23.37 -9.09
C ARG A 14 -14.11 23.92 -9.76
N ILE A 15 -12.95 23.39 -9.40
CA ILE A 15 -11.72 23.66 -10.13
C ILE A 15 -12.01 23.34 -11.61
N SER A 16 -11.83 24.32 -12.49
CA SER A 16 -12.05 24.11 -13.91
C SER A 16 -11.01 23.12 -14.43
N LYS A 17 -11.38 22.27 -15.39
CA LYS A 17 -10.48 21.28 -16.01
C LYS A 17 -9.10 21.84 -16.39
N PRO A 18 -8.98 23.00 -17.07
CA PRO A 18 -7.65 23.54 -17.41
C PRO A 18 -6.85 23.93 -16.16
N VAL A 19 -7.50 24.47 -15.12
CA VAL A 19 -6.83 24.81 -13.85
C VAL A 19 -6.36 23.56 -13.12
N GLY A 20 -7.16 22.48 -13.12
CA GLY A 20 -6.78 21.21 -12.50
C GLY A 20 -5.59 20.54 -13.18
N ILE A 21 -5.55 20.57 -14.52
CA ILE A 21 -4.40 20.06 -15.31
C ILE A 21 -3.16 20.92 -15.05
N ALA A 22 -3.30 22.25 -15.09
CA ALA A 22 -2.20 23.16 -14.83
C ALA A 22 -1.60 23.00 -13.43
N LEU A 23 -2.46 22.83 -12.41
CA LEU A 23 -2.02 22.55 -11.04
C LEU A 23 -1.25 21.24 -10.94
N PHE A 24 -1.73 20.17 -11.60
CA PHE A 24 -1.02 18.88 -11.59
C PHE A 24 0.35 18.97 -12.26
N TYR A 25 0.45 19.66 -13.39
CA TYR A 25 1.74 19.89 -14.06
C TYR A 25 2.68 20.76 -13.24
N MET A 26 2.16 21.79 -12.57
CA MET A 26 2.94 22.62 -11.65
C MET A 26 3.51 21.78 -10.50
N VAL A 27 2.69 20.93 -9.88
CA VAL A 27 3.14 20.01 -8.84
C VAL A 27 4.19 19.03 -9.38
N CYS A 28 3.96 18.41 -10.54
CA CYS A 28 4.92 17.48 -11.14
C CYS A 28 6.25 18.16 -11.49
N ALA A 29 6.21 19.38 -12.03
CA ALA A 29 7.40 20.17 -12.33
C ALA A 29 8.15 20.58 -11.06
N ALA A 30 7.44 21.00 -10.00
CA ALA A 30 8.03 21.30 -8.71
C ALA A 30 8.67 20.05 -8.07
N THR A 31 8.00 18.90 -8.11
CA THR A 31 8.54 17.63 -7.62
C THR A 31 9.76 17.19 -8.43
N ALA A 32 9.72 17.31 -9.77
CA ALA A 32 10.87 17.01 -10.62
C ALA A 32 12.07 17.91 -10.28
N ALA A 33 11.84 19.22 -10.11
CA ALA A 33 12.87 20.15 -9.68
C ALA A 33 13.44 19.78 -8.30
N MET A 34 12.59 19.44 -7.33
CA MET A 34 13.06 18.97 -6.02
C MET A 34 13.90 17.69 -6.13
N VAL A 35 13.48 16.72 -6.94
CA VAL A 35 14.22 15.46 -7.14
C VAL A 35 15.59 15.67 -7.80
N ILE A 36 15.69 16.61 -8.73
CA ILE A 36 16.93 16.90 -9.46
C ILE A 36 17.88 17.76 -8.62
N LEU A 37 17.36 18.77 -7.92
CA LEU A 37 18.16 19.77 -7.20
C LEU A 37 18.53 19.36 -5.78
N HIS A 38 17.73 18.51 -5.13
CA HIS A 38 18.06 18.01 -3.81
C HIS A 38 19.29 17.10 -3.90
N ASN A 39 20.11 17.13 -2.86
CA ASN A 39 21.20 16.19 -2.64
C ASN A 39 21.08 15.71 -1.21
N ASN A 40 21.00 14.40 -1.02
CA ASN A 40 20.86 13.82 0.31
C ASN A 40 22.18 13.17 0.72
N PRO A 41 22.91 13.73 1.69
CA PRO A 41 24.21 13.17 2.11
C PRO A 41 24.11 11.79 2.76
N LEU A 42 22.91 11.37 3.19
CA LEU A 42 22.65 10.06 3.80
C LEU A 42 22.35 8.95 2.77
N ALA A 43 22.19 9.31 1.48
CA ALA A 43 21.81 8.36 0.45
C ALA A 43 23.03 7.72 -0.22
N ASP A 44 22.89 6.43 -0.52
CA ASP A 44 23.83 5.70 -1.39
C ASP A 44 23.72 6.23 -2.82
N LYS A 45 24.82 6.79 -3.34
CA LYS A 45 24.85 7.55 -4.60
C LYS A 45 24.33 6.76 -5.82
N PRO A 46 24.71 5.48 -6.04
CA PRO A 46 24.14 4.68 -7.12
C PRO A 46 22.64 4.43 -7.00
N THR A 47 22.15 4.20 -5.78
CA THR A 47 20.70 4.03 -5.53
C THR A 47 19.96 5.34 -5.79
N GLU A 48 20.53 6.47 -5.36
CA GLU A 48 19.97 7.81 -5.54
C GLU A 48 19.81 8.15 -7.02
N ASP A 49 20.87 7.99 -7.82
CA ASP A 49 20.85 8.32 -9.24
C ASP A 49 19.79 7.51 -10.00
N LEU A 50 19.68 6.21 -9.70
CA LEU A 50 18.66 5.37 -10.32
C LEU A 50 17.25 5.80 -9.90
N LYS A 51 17.03 6.12 -8.62
CA LYS A 51 15.73 6.62 -8.14
C LYS A 51 15.36 7.94 -8.79
N LYS A 52 16.31 8.85 -9.03
CA LYS A 52 16.10 10.10 -9.77
C LYS A 52 15.63 9.82 -11.20
N ILE A 53 16.34 8.96 -11.93
CA ILE A 53 16.00 8.59 -13.31
C ILE A 53 14.59 7.98 -13.38
N CYS A 54 14.30 6.99 -12.52
CA CYS A 54 12.98 6.36 -12.47
C CYS A 54 11.88 7.34 -12.09
N ALA A 55 12.12 8.22 -11.11
CA ALA A 55 11.15 9.24 -10.69
C ALA A 55 10.82 10.21 -11.84
N CYS A 56 11.82 10.70 -12.57
CA CYS A 56 11.59 11.56 -13.73
C CYS A 56 10.81 10.86 -14.85
N ALA A 57 11.16 9.61 -15.17
CA ALA A 57 10.44 8.82 -16.19
C ALA A 57 8.98 8.58 -15.79
N LEU A 58 8.72 8.22 -14.53
CA LEU A 58 7.37 8.00 -14.01
C LEU A 58 6.56 9.30 -13.94
N LEU A 59 7.19 10.44 -13.60
CA LEU A 59 6.52 11.75 -13.63
C LEU A 59 6.08 12.14 -15.04
N LEU A 60 6.93 11.92 -16.05
CA LEU A 60 6.55 12.16 -17.45
C LEU A 60 5.38 11.28 -17.88
N LEU A 61 5.42 9.99 -17.52
CA LEU A 61 4.32 9.06 -17.76
C LEU A 61 3.03 9.52 -17.04
N ALA A 62 3.13 9.94 -15.78
CA ALA A 62 1.99 10.44 -15.01
C ALA A 62 1.41 11.71 -15.64
N CYS A 63 2.24 12.67 -16.04
CA CYS A 63 1.80 13.90 -16.73
C CYS A 63 1.08 13.61 -18.03
N THR A 64 1.65 12.76 -18.89
CA THR A 64 1.04 12.40 -20.19
C THR A 64 -0.32 11.72 -19.99
N ILE A 65 -0.39 10.73 -19.10
CA ILE A 65 -1.63 10.02 -18.77
C ILE A 65 -2.68 10.97 -18.19
N PHE A 66 -2.29 11.82 -17.24
CA PHE A 66 -3.19 12.73 -16.54
C PHE A 66 -3.75 13.82 -17.47
N GLY A 67 -2.91 14.39 -18.34
CA GLY A 67 -3.33 15.38 -19.31
C GLY A 67 -4.37 14.85 -20.29
N ILE A 68 -4.16 13.64 -20.81
CA ILE A 68 -5.06 13.02 -21.79
C ILE A 68 -6.36 12.55 -21.13
N TYR A 69 -6.30 11.98 -19.92
CA TYR A 69 -7.43 11.28 -19.31
C TYR A 69 -7.96 11.91 -18.01
N TYR A 70 -7.72 13.20 -17.79
CA TYR A 70 -8.13 13.96 -16.59
C TYR A 70 -9.53 13.61 -16.07
N ASP A 71 -10.55 13.75 -16.92
CA ASP A 71 -11.96 13.53 -16.52
C ASP A 71 -12.22 12.08 -16.12
N ARG A 72 -11.43 11.13 -16.62
CA ARG A 72 -11.57 9.71 -16.32
C ARG A 72 -11.00 9.38 -14.94
N ILE A 73 -9.87 9.98 -14.58
CA ILE A 73 -9.14 9.68 -13.34
C ILE A 73 -9.88 10.23 -12.11
N PHE A 74 -10.49 11.41 -12.18
CA PHE A 74 -11.20 12.01 -11.03
C PHE A 74 -12.55 11.37 -10.68
N ILE A 75 -13.09 10.49 -11.53
CA ILE A 75 -14.38 9.84 -11.27
C ILE A 75 -14.27 8.94 -10.04
N ILE A 76 -13.24 8.10 -9.97
CA ILE A 76 -13.12 7.12 -8.89
C ILE A 76 -12.96 7.81 -7.53
N PRO A 77 -11.99 8.72 -7.30
CA PRO A 77 -11.87 9.42 -6.01
C PRO A 77 -13.16 10.15 -5.60
N LYS A 78 -13.87 10.75 -6.58
CA LYS A 78 -15.15 11.39 -6.32
C LYS A 78 -16.23 10.39 -5.90
N GLU A 79 -16.35 9.27 -6.60
CA GLU A 79 -17.30 8.20 -6.24
C GLU A 79 -16.99 7.62 -4.87
N LEU A 80 -15.70 7.42 -4.53
CA LEU A 80 -15.28 6.98 -3.20
C LEU A 80 -15.72 7.96 -2.10
N PHE A 81 -15.45 9.26 -2.30
CA PHE A 81 -15.80 10.28 -1.31
C PHE A 81 -17.33 10.42 -1.13
N GLN A 82 -18.09 10.33 -2.21
CA GLN A 82 -19.56 10.40 -2.16
C GLN A 82 -20.17 9.20 -1.42
N ASN A 83 -19.54 8.02 -1.50
CA ASN A 83 -20.05 6.78 -0.93
C ASN A 83 -19.33 6.34 0.36
N ARG A 84 -18.54 7.21 1.01
CA ARG A 84 -17.72 6.89 2.19
C ARG A 84 -18.48 6.20 3.35
N GLU A 85 -19.72 6.60 3.61
CA GLU A 85 -20.55 6.00 4.66
C GLU A 85 -20.99 4.58 4.30
N LEU A 86 -21.33 4.37 3.01
CA LEU A 86 -21.67 3.05 2.50
C LEU A 86 -20.45 2.12 2.49
N ILE A 87 -19.30 2.62 2.07
CA ILE A 87 -18.01 1.90 2.11
C ILE A 87 -17.73 1.43 3.53
N TRP A 88 -17.85 2.31 4.52
CA TRP A 88 -17.62 1.98 5.92
C TRP A 88 -18.59 0.92 6.45
N LYS A 89 -19.89 1.05 6.13
CA LYS A 89 -20.91 0.07 6.52
C LYS A 89 -20.63 -1.30 5.90
N LEU A 90 -20.32 -1.35 4.61
CA LEU A 90 -20.03 -2.59 3.91
C LEU A 90 -18.71 -3.22 4.38
N ALA A 91 -17.67 -2.43 4.65
CA ALA A 91 -16.40 -2.94 5.17
C ALA A 91 -16.56 -3.58 6.55
N LYS A 92 -17.34 -2.95 7.45
CA LYS A 92 -17.70 -3.55 8.74
C LYS A 92 -18.47 -4.86 8.58
N ASN A 93 -19.41 -4.90 7.66
CA ASN A 93 -20.19 -6.11 7.39
C ASN A 93 -19.32 -7.22 6.78
N ASP A 94 -18.41 -6.88 5.88
CA ASP A 94 -17.43 -7.81 5.28
C ASP A 94 -16.58 -8.47 6.37
N PHE A 95 -16.00 -7.66 7.25
CA PHE A 95 -15.19 -8.13 8.37
C PHE A 95 -15.99 -9.04 9.31
N LYS A 96 -17.19 -8.61 9.73
CA LYS A 96 -18.05 -9.44 10.60
C LYS A 96 -18.43 -10.77 9.95
N LYS A 97 -18.80 -10.74 8.67
CA LYS A 97 -19.24 -11.92 7.93
C LYS A 97 -18.13 -12.95 7.78
N ARG A 98 -16.89 -12.51 7.56
CA ARG A 98 -15.72 -13.40 7.39
C ARG A 98 -15.49 -14.32 8.58
N TYR A 99 -15.81 -13.85 9.78
CA TYR A 99 -15.60 -14.58 11.03
C TYR A 99 -16.89 -15.08 11.68
N ALA A 100 -18.05 -14.85 11.03
CA ALA A 100 -19.34 -15.31 11.52
C ALA A 100 -19.47 -16.84 11.41
N GLY A 101 -20.14 -17.46 12.38
CA GLY A 101 -20.45 -18.89 12.37
C GLY A 101 -19.28 -19.82 12.68
N SER A 102 -18.09 -19.30 13.02
CA SER A 102 -16.96 -20.10 13.51
C SER A 102 -16.86 -20.04 15.04
N TYR A 103 -16.49 -21.14 15.69
CA TYR A 103 -16.38 -21.22 17.17
C TYR A 103 -15.41 -20.19 17.76
N LEU A 104 -14.24 -19.99 17.13
CA LEU A 104 -13.24 -19.02 17.60
C LEU A 104 -13.44 -17.61 17.02
N GLY A 105 -14.36 -17.44 16.06
CA GLY A 105 -14.67 -16.15 15.47
C GLY A 105 -13.45 -15.43 14.89
N PHE A 106 -13.29 -14.16 15.25
CA PHE A 106 -12.21 -13.30 14.75
C PHE A 106 -10.81 -13.75 15.19
N LEU A 107 -10.70 -14.59 16.24
CA LEU A 107 -9.41 -15.11 16.70
C LEU A 107 -8.71 -15.91 15.60
N TRP A 108 -9.45 -16.53 14.69
CA TRP A 108 -8.87 -17.21 13.52
C TRP A 108 -8.05 -16.28 12.62
N ALA A 109 -8.38 -15.00 12.56
CA ALA A 109 -7.57 -14.00 11.84
C ALA A 109 -6.15 -13.89 12.41
N LEU A 110 -5.99 -14.23 13.69
CA LEU A 110 -4.77 -14.02 14.47
C LEU A 110 -3.89 -15.26 14.50
N VAL A 111 -4.51 -16.44 14.52
CA VAL A 111 -3.80 -17.72 14.65
C VAL A 111 -2.75 -17.87 13.55
N GLN A 112 -3.12 -17.70 12.28
CA GLN A 112 -2.18 -17.93 11.18
C GLN A 112 -0.97 -16.97 11.20
N PRO A 113 -1.14 -15.63 11.32
CA PRO A 113 0.02 -14.74 11.41
C PRO A 113 0.87 -14.97 12.66
N VAL A 114 0.28 -15.25 13.83
CA VAL A 114 1.03 -15.55 15.05
C VAL A 114 1.86 -16.81 14.89
N VAL A 115 1.26 -17.89 14.37
CA VAL A 115 2.00 -19.13 14.05
C VAL A 115 3.12 -18.83 13.06
N THR A 116 2.88 -17.99 12.05
CA THR A 116 3.91 -17.60 11.07
C THR A 116 5.08 -16.89 11.72
N VAL A 117 4.82 -15.92 12.60
CA VAL A 117 5.87 -15.20 13.36
C VAL A 117 6.66 -16.17 14.23
N VAL A 118 5.98 -17.03 15.00
CA VAL A 118 6.62 -18.01 15.89
C VAL A 118 7.48 -18.98 15.09
N MET A 119 6.98 -19.51 13.98
CA MET A 119 7.72 -20.44 13.12
C MET A 119 8.97 -19.78 12.53
N TYR A 120 8.85 -18.56 12.00
CA TYR A 120 10.01 -17.86 11.48
C TYR A 120 11.01 -17.47 12.57
N TRP A 121 10.55 -17.10 13.76
CA TRP A 121 11.43 -16.85 14.89
C TRP A 121 12.20 -18.12 15.29
N ILE A 122 11.52 -19.27 15.45
CA ILE A 122 12.18 -20.55 15.78
C ILE A 122 13.22 -20.89 14.72
N VAL A 123 12.86 -20.83 13.44
CA VAL A 123 13.78 -21.23 12.37
C VAL A 123 14.97 -20.28 12.27
N PHE A 124 14.73 -18.97 12.18
CA PHE A 124 15.82 -18.04 11.89
C PHE A 124 16.62 -17.63 13.13
N ASP A 125 15.98 -17.44 14.28
CA ASP A 125 16.67 -17.03 15.51
C ASP A 125 17.24 -18.24 16.24
N VAL A 126 16.43 -19.28 16.49
CA VAL A 126 16.84 -20.41 17.34
C VAL A 126 17.68 -21.44 16.57
N VAL A 127 17.29 -21.79 15.34
CA VAL A 127 18.01 -22.82 14.56
C VAL A 127 19.20 -22.25 13.80
N PHE A 128 19.05 -21.09 13.15
CA PHE A 128 20.11 -20.50 12.31
C PHE A 128 20.97 -19.43 12.99
N ASP A 129 20.66 -19.02 14.23
CA ASP A 129 21.35 -17.94 14.95
C ASP A 129 21.51 -16.67 14.07
N THR A 130 20.47 -16.32 13.32
CA THR A 130 20.47 -15.16 12.40
C THR A 130 20.73 -13.85 13.14
N ARG A 131 20.49 -13.82 14.45
CA ARG A 131 20.86 -12.70 15.32
C ARG A 131 22.34 -12.34 15.20
N SER A 132 23.23 -13.33 15.19
CA SER A 132 24.67 -13.10 15.04
C SER A 132 25.00 -12.37 13.72
N GLN A 133 24.35 -12.77 12.61
CA GLN A 133 24.51 -12.15 11.29
C GLN A 133 23.92 -10.74 11.23
N MET A 134 22.79 -10.52 11.91
CA MET A 134 22.16 -9.20 12.00
C MET A 134 23.04 -8.21 12.76
N VAL A 135 23.59 -8.62 13.90
CA VAL A 135 24.56 -7.82 14.66
C VAL A 135 25.80 -7.52 13.83
N ALA A 136 26.33 -8.51 13.09
CA ALA A 136 27.44 -8.30 12.17
C ALA A 136 27.12 -7.31 11.04
N SER A 137 25.85 -7.18 10.65
CA SER A 137 25.36 -6.17 9.70
C SER A 137 24.96 -4.83 10.33
N GLY A 138 25.30 -4.60 11.61
CA GLY A 138 25.04 -3.35 12.33
C GLY A 138 23.63 -3.22 12.91
N VAL A 139 22.88 -4.32 13.02
CA VAL A 139 21.51 -4.32 13.57
C VAL A 139 21.50 -5.00 14.94
N GLU A 140 21.43 -4.19 16.00
CA GLU A 140 21.48 -4.62 17.39
C GLU A 140 20.09 -4.75 18.05
N VAL A 141 19.04 -5.02 17.27
CA VAL A 141 17.68 -5.22 17.78
C VAL A 141 17.34 -6.71 17.95
N PRO A 142 16.47 -7.08 18.90
CA PRO A 142 15.96 -8.44 19.01
C PRO A 142 15.33 -8.92 17.69
N TYR A 143 15.66 -10.14 17.26
CA TYR A 143 15.21 -10.66 15.96
C TYR A 143 13.68 -10.70 15.85
N VAL A 144 12.97 -11.05 16.94
CA VAL A 144 11.49 -11.02 16.98
C VAL A 144 10.95 -9.62 16.66
N LEU A 145 11.56 -8.56 17.19
CA LEU A 145 11.13 -7.18 16.93
C LEU A 145 11.42 -6.78 15.47
N PHE A 146 12.60 -7.12 14.96
CA PHE A 146 12.96 -6.92 13.55
C PHE A 146 11.99 -7.62 12.59
N LEU A 147 11.69 -8.89 12.89
CA LEU A 147 10.82 -9.75 12.10
C LEU A 147 9.38 -9.24 12.10
N THR A 148 8.84 -8.92 13.28
CA THR A 148 7.47 -8.43 13.42
C THR A 148 7.29 -7.05 12.77
N ALA A 149 8.26 -6.15 12.89
CA ALA A 149 8.23 -4.86 12.20
C ALA A 149 8.15 -5.00 10.67
N GLY A 150 8.73 -6.07 10.10
CA GLY A 150 8.61 -6.37 8.67
C GLY A 150 7.35 -7.16 8.29
N LEU A 151 6.92 -8.11 9.12
CA LEU A 151 5.77 -8.97 8.82
C LEU A 151 4.43 -8.25 8.93
N VAL A 152 4.27 -7.32 9.87
CA VAL A 152 3.00 -6.58 10.03
C VAL A 152 2.55 -5.87 8.74
N PRO A 153 3.36 -5.00 8.11
CA PRO A 153 2.98 -4.40 6.83
C PRO A 153 2.84 -5.45 5.71
N TRP A 154 3.62 -6.53 5.74
CA TRP A 154 3.52 -7.58 4.73
C TRP A 154 2.21 -8.38 4.79
N PHE A 155 1.73 -8.71 5.99
CA PHE A 155 0.44 -9.38 6.18
C PHE A 155 -0.70 -8.50 5.66
N TYR A 156 -0.66 -7.21 5.99
CA TYR A 156 -1.65 -6.26 5.48
C TYR A 156 -1.62 -6.15 3.96
N PHE A 157 -0.42 -6.08 3.36
CA PHE A 157 -0.25 -6.05 1.91
C PHE A 157 -0.82 -7.30 1.24
N SER A 158 -0.42 -8.48 1.73
CA SER A 158 -0.82 -9.76 1.16
C SER A 158 -2.32 -9.97 1.24
N GLU A 159 -2.91 -9.70 2.40
CA GLU A 159 -4.35 -9.79 2.59
C GLU A 159 -5.11 -8.77 1.72
N GLY A 160 -4.65 -7.52 1.72
CA GLY A 160 -5.31 -6.43 1.00
C GLY A 160 -5.29 -6.62 -0.51
N ILE A 161 -4.18 -7.07 -1.10
CA ILE A 161 -4.07 -7.35 -2.54
C ILE A 161 -4.90 -8.57 -2.94
N THR A 162 -4.87 -9.65 -2.15
CA THR A 162 -5.64 -10.86 -2.46
C THR A 162 -7.14 -10.57 -2.41
N ASN A 163 -7.61 -9.91 -1.34
CA ASN A 163 -9.02 -9.55 -1.21
C ASN A 163 -9.43 -8.45 -2.21
N GLY A 164 -8.55 -7.47 -2.45
CA GLY A 164 -8.78 -6.38 -3.39
C GLY A 164 -8.92 -6.88 -4.83
N THR A 165 -8.08 -7.83 -5.24
CA THR A 165 -8.15 -8.51 -6.55
C THR A 165 -9.48 -9.24 -6.70
N ASN A 166 -9.88 -10.03 -5.72
CA ASN A 166 -11.10 -10.84 -5.80
C ASN A 166 -12.40 -10.05 -5.51
N ALA A 167 -12.30 -8.76 -5.20
CA ALA A 167 -13.43 -7.95 -4.75
C ALA A 167 -14.64 -7.99 -5.69
N LEU A 168 -14.43 -7.91 -7.01
CA LEU A 168 -15.53 -7.93 -7.99
C LEU A 168 -16.19 -9.31 -8.12
N LEU A 169 -15.40 -10.38 -8.01
CA LEU A 169 -15.90 -11.76 -8.09
C LEU A 169 -16.78 -12.08 -6.88
N GLU A 170 -16.31 -11.73 -5.68
CA GLU A 170 -17.03 -11.98 -4.43
C GLU A 170 -18.30 -11.15 -4.30
N TYR A 171 -18.29 -9.91 -4.81
CA TYR A 171 -19.45 -9.03 -4.85
C TYR A 171 -20.23 -9.10 -6.17
N SER A 172 -20.06 -10.16 -6.96
CA SER A 172 -20.73 -10.33 -8.27
C SER A 172 -22.25 -10.16 -8.21
N TYR A 173 -22.89 -10.54 -7.10
CA TYR A 173 -24.34 -10.32 -6.92
C TYR A 173 -24.72 -8.82 -6.91
N LEU A 174 -23.90 -7.96 -6.28
CA LEU A 174 -24.10 -6.50 -6.28
C LEU A 174 -23.85 -5.93 -7.66
N VAL A 175 -22.90 -6.51 -8.40
CA VAL A 175 -22.56 -6.07 -9.76
C VAL A 175 -23.72 -6.36 -10.73
N LYS A 176 -24.35 -7.53 -10.62
CA LYS A 176 -25.41 -7.96 -11.57
C LYS A 176 -26.80 -7.44 -11.23
N LYS A 177 -27.16 -7.39 -9.94
CA LYS A 177 -28.57 -7.33 -9.52
C LYS A 177 -29.00 -6.02 -8.87
N VAL A 178 -28.08 -5.08 -8.65
CA VAL A 178 -28.36 -3.83 -7.93
C VAL A 178 -27.74 -2.65 -8.69
N VAL A 179 -28.45 -1.52 -8.77
CA VAL A 179 -27.89 -0.26 -9.28
C VAL A 179 -26.85 0.24 -8.27
N PHE A 180 -25.62 -0.24 -8.41
CA PHE A 180 -24.56 -0.06 -7.43
C PHE A 180 -23.30 0.53 -8.07
N LYS A 181 -22.57 1.36 -7.31
CA LYS A 181 -21.30 1.93 -7.76
C LYS A 181 -20.18 0.91 -7.61
N ILE A 182 -20.01 0.05 -8.61
CA ILE A 182 -19.04 -1.06 -8.64
C ILE A 182 -17.60 -0.62 -8.31
N SER A 183 -17.23 0.63 -8.60
CA SER A 183 -15.92 1.23 -8.29
C SER A 183 -15.59 1.25 -6.80
N ILE A 184 -16.57 1.16 -5.90
CA ILE A 184 -16.31 1.19 -4.45
C ILE A 184 -15.98 -0.20 -3.87
N LEU A 185 -16.13 -1.28 -4.64
CA LEU A 185 -15.95 -2.64 -4.13
C LEU A 185 -14.51 -2.95 -3.67
N PRO A 186 -13.45 -2.59 -4.42
CA PRO A 186 -12.09 -2.87 -3.98
C PRO A 186 -11.73 -2.17 -2.66
N ILE A 187 -12.16 -0.92 -2.47
CA ILE A 187 -11.87 -0.18 -1.24
C ILE A 187 -12.59 -0.77 -0.01
N ILE A 188 -13.77 -1.38 -0.19
CA ILE A 188 -14.49 -2.05 0.90
C ILE A 188 -13.62 -3.17 1.48
N LYS A 189 -13.01 -3.98 0.62
CA LYS A 189 -12.10 -5.07 1.02
C LYS A 189 -10.84 -4.54 1.70
N LEU A 190 -10.26 -3.46 1.17
CA LEU A 190 -9.06 -2.84 1.73
C LEU A 190 -9.30 -2.22 3.11
N VAL A 191 -10.43 -1.53 3.31
CA VAL A 191 -10.82 -0.97 4.61
C VAL A 191 -11.10 -2.09 5.62
N ALA A 192 -11.70 -3.21 5.19
CA ALA A 192 -11.89 -4.36 6.06
C ALA A 192 -10.55 -4.97 6.53
N ALA A 193 -9.57 -5.08 5.62
CA ALA A 193 -8.22 -5.54 5.95
C ALA A 193 -7.50 -4.59 6.94
N THR A 194 -7.81 -3.29 6.92
CA THR A 194 -7.25 -2.33 7.89
C THR A 194 -7.59 -2.68 9.35
N PHE A 195 -8.71 -3.36 9.62
CA PHE A 195 -9.07 -3.75 10.99
C PHE A 195 -8.10 -4.78 11.58
N ILE A 196 -7.67 -5.75 10.76
CA ILE A 196 -6.70 -6.78 11.15
C ILE A 196 -5.31 -6.16 11.26
N HIS A 197 -4.96 -5.28 10.31
CA HIS A 197 -3.72 -4.52 10.35
C HIS A 197 -3.58 -3.69 11.63
N ALA A 198 -4.63 -2.97 12.03
CA ALA A 198 -4.62 -2.17 13.25
C ALA A 198 -4.36 -3.02 14.51
N PHE A 199 -4.92 -4.24 14.56
CA PHE A 199 -4.63 -5.19 15.62
C PHE A 199 -3.15 -5.60 15.62
N PHE A 200 -2.58 -5.96 14.47
CA PHE A 200 -1.18 -6.36 14.37
C PHE A 200 -0.18 -5.23 14.63
N VAL A 201 -0.54 -3.98 14.30
CA VAL A 201 0.20 -2.80 14.75
C VAL A 201 0.21 -2.73 16.28
N GLY A 202 -0.92 -2.97 16.95
CA GLY A 202 -0.99 -3.06 18.41
C GLY A 202 -0.06 -4.14 18.98
N VAL A 203 -0.06 -5.34 18.37
CA VAL A 203 0.84 -6.43 18.76
C VAL A 203 2.31 -6.04 18.60
N LEU A 204 2.68 -5.41 17.47
CA LEU A 204 4.04 -4.91 17.24
C LEU A 204 4.47 -3.91 18.32
N LEU A 205 3.60 -2.97 18.69
CA LEU A 205 3.90 -2.00 19.74
C LEU A 205 4.07 -2.67 21.11
N ILE A 206 3.26 -3.68 21.44
CA ILE A 206 3.42 -4.45 22.67
C ILE A 206 4.77 -5.16 22.69
N ILE A 207 5.16 -5.82 21.58
CA ILE A 207 6.46 -6.47 21.44
C ILE A 207 7.60 -5.45 21.60
N ALA A 208 7.52 -4.30 20.95
CA ALA A 208 8.49 -3.22 21.08
C ALA A 208 8.66 -2.80 22.54
N MET A 209 7.56 -2.54 23.25
CA MET A 209 7.58 -2.15 24.66
C MET A 209 8.18 -3.22 25.57
N MET A 210 7.88 -4.51 25.33
CA MET A 210 8.48 -5.62 26.10
C MET A 210 10.01 -5.67 25.99
N TYR A 211 10.55 -5.24 24.85
CA TYR A 211 12.00 -5.15 24.61
C TYR A 211 12.61 -3.78 24.96
N GLY A 212 11.84 -2.89 25.59
CA GLY A 212 12.32 -1.56 26.02
C GLY A 212 12.23 -0.46 24.97
N TYR A 213 11.69 -0.73 23.78
CA TYR A 213 11.46 0.27 22.74
C TYR A 213 10.09 0.92 22.97
N MET A 214 10.07 2.03 23.70
CA MET A 214 8.85 2.76 24.02
C MET A 214 8.38 3.62 22.83
N PRO A 215 7.06 3.70 22.58
CA PRO A 215 6.52 4.59 21.56
C PRO A 215 6.99 6.03 21.76
N ASN A 216 7.57 6.61 20.72
CA ASN A 216 8.07 7.97 20.69
C ASN A 216 7.43 8.75 19.52
N LEU A 217 7.92 9.96 19.23
CA LEU A 217 7.39 10.77 18.13
C LEU A 217 7.54 10.09 16.76
N TYR A 218 8.61 9.30 16.55
CA TYR A 218 8.84 8.57 15.30
C TYR A 218 7.78 7.47 15.10
N THR A 219 7.23 6.90 16.17
CA THR A 219 6.18 5.87 16.11
C THR A 219 4.90 6.36 15.43
N LEU A 220 4.63 7.67 15.42
CA LEU A 220 3.52 8.26 14.67
C LEU A 220 3.62 7.98 13.15
N GLN A 221 4.82 7.75 12.64
CA GLN A 221 5.03 7.42 11.23
C GLN A 221 4.41 6.07 10.83
N ILE A 222 4.05 5.19 11.78
CA ILE A 222 3.30 3.96 11.47
C ILE A 222 1.99 4.30 10.76
N PHE A 223 1.30 5.39 11.15
CA PHE A 223 0.09 5.82 10.46
C PHE A 223 0.38 6.29 9.03
N TYR A 224 1.49 7.01 8.84
CA TYR A 224 1.95 7.42 7.51
C TYR A 224 2.27 6.22 6.62
N TYR A 225 3.06 5.26 7.09
CA TYR A 225 3.43 4.07 6.31
C TYR A 225 2.23 3.12 6.09
N SER A 226 1.31 3.01 7.06
CA SER A 226 0.04 2.30 6.87
C SER A 226 -0.80 2.94 5.77
N PHE A 227 -0.86 4.28 5.72
CA PHE A 227 -1.56 5.02 4.69
C PHE A 227 -0.90 4.87 3.32
N CYS A 228 0.43 4.97 3.26
CA CYS A 228 1.22 4.70 2.04
C CYS A 228 0.85 3.32 1.47
N LEU A 229 0.88 2.29 2.31
CA LEU A 229 0.58 0.92 1.92
C LEU A 229 -0.88 0.76 1.46
N PHE A 230 -1.84 1.40 2.16
CA PHE A 230 -3.24 1.41 1.76
C PHE A 230 -3.44 1.99 0.35
N VAL A 231 -2.79 3.13 0.04
CA VAL A 231 -2.91 3.75 -1.29
C VAL A 231 -2.24 2.90 -2.37
N LEU A 232 -1.09 2.30 -2.09
CA LEU A 232 -0.43 1.36 -3.01
C LEU A 232 -1.33 0.16 -3.33
N MET A 233 -1.92 -0.45 -2.30
CA MET A 233 -2.83 -1.58 -2.49
C MET A 233 -4.09 -1.18 -3.25
N LEU A 234 -4.64 0.02 -2.99
CA LEU A 234 -5.78 0.55 -3.72
C LEU A 234 -5.45 0.74 -5.22
N ALA A 235 -4.28 1.30 -5.52
CA ALA A 235 -3.80 1.47 -6.88
C ALA A 235 -3.67 0.13 -7.63
N MET A 236 -3.03 -0.85 -6.99
CA MET A 236 -2.91 -2.21 -7.52
C MET A 236 -4.26 -2.89 -7.69
N SER A 237 -5.14 -2.80 -6.69
CA SER A 237 -6.45 -3.47 -6.69
C SER A 237 -7.35 -2.98 -7.83
N TYR A 238 -7.34 -1.70 -8.18
CA TYR A 238 -8.10 -1.22 -9.34
C TYR A 238 -7.65 -1.86 -10.66
N CYS A 239 -6.36 -2.14 -10.79
CA CYS A 239 -5.82 -2.86 -11.95
C CYS A 239 -6.22 -4.34 -11.88
N THR A 240 -5.86 -5.03 -10.79
CA THR A 240 -5.98 -6.48 -10.69
C THR A 240 -7.41 -6.96 -10.63
N CYS A 241 -8.30 -6.26 -9.90
CA CYS A 241 -9.70 -6.64 -9.81
C CYS A 241 -10.44 -6.51 -11.14
N ALA A 242 -10.06 -5.54 -11.97
CA ALA A 242 -10.66 -5.37 -13.29
C ALA A 242 -10.21 -6.48 -14.26
N ILE A 243 -8.94 -6.86 -14.20
CA ILE A 243 -8.37 -7.88 -15.09
C ILE A 243 -8.85 -9.29 -14.70
N VAL A 244 -8.92 -9.62 -13.40
CA VAL A 244 -9.27 -10.98 -12.94
C VAL A 244 -10.67 -11.42 -13.36
N VAL A 245 -11.59 -10.47 -13.60
CA VAL A 245 -12.94 -10.75 -14.13
C VAL A 245 -12.88 -11.44 -15.49
N PHE A 246 -11.90 -11.09 -16.33
CA PHE A 246 -11.71 -11.67 -17.66
C PHE A 246 -10.65 -12.78 -17.66
N PHE A 247 -9.67 -12.69 -16.78
CA PHE A 247 -8.56 -13.63 -16.68
C PHE A 247 -8.41 -14.17 -15.25
N ARG A 248 -9.13 -15.25 -14.94
CA ARG A 248 -9.25 -15.80 -13.58
C ARG A 248 -7.93 -16.30 -12.99
N ASP A 249 -7.00 -16.73 -13.83
CA ASP A 249 -5.68 -17.22 -13.38
C ASP A 249 -4.82 -16.11 -12.76
N LEU A 250 -5.16 -14.83 -12.97
CA LEU A 250 -4.49 -13.71 -12.32
C LEU A 250 -4.51 -13.84 -10.79
N ALA A 251 -5.56 -14.41 -10.19
CA ALA A 251 -5.61 -14.63 -8.75
C ALA A 251 -4.49 -15.58 -8.28
N GLN A 252 -4.23 -16.65 -9.02
CA GLN A 252 -3.16 -17.59 -8.70
C GLN A 252 -1.78 -16.97 -8.94
N ILE A 253 -1.61 -16.24 -10.04
CA ILE A 253 -0.37 -15.51 -10.33
C ILE A 253 -0.03 -14.52 -9.22
N ILE A 254 -1.03 -13.79 -8.70
CA ILE A 254 -0.85 -12.87 -7.58
C ILE A 254 -0.43 -13.62 -6.31
N ASN A 255 -1.05 -14.76 -6.00
CA ASN A 255 -0.66 -15.55 -4.83
C ASN A 255 0.79 -16.06 -4.92
N ILE A 256 1.22 -16.53 -6.09
CA ILE A 256 2.62 -16.91 -6.34
C ILE A 256 3.54 -15.68 -6.21
N GLY A 257 3.13 -14.55 -6.78
CA GLY A 257 3.86 -13.29 -6.67
C GLY A 257 4.02 -12.80 -5.24
N LEU A 258 3.00 -12.98 -4.39
CA LEU A 258 3.08 -12.70 -2.95
C LEU A 258 4.07 -13.64 -2.27
N GLN A 259 4.02 -14.95 -2.55
CA GLN A 259 5.00 -15.90 -1.98
C GLN A 259 6.44 -15.51 -2.31
N VAL A 260 6.73 -15.15 -3.58
CA VAL A 260 8.06 -14.66 -4.00
C VAL A 260 8.35 -13.30 -3.36
N GLY A 261 7.37 -12.42 -3.29
CA GLY A 261 7.47 -11.06 -2.75
C GLY A 261 7.92 -10.99 -1.29
N MET A 262 7.56 -12.00 -0.48
CA MET A 262 8.03 -12.14 0.90
C MET A 262 9.56 -12.20 0.98
N TRP A 263 10.19 -12.89 0.03
CA TRP A 263 11.65 -13.03 -0.06
C TRP A 263 12.30 -11.88 -0.83
N ALA A 264 11.58 -11.35 -1.82
CA ALA A 264 11.99 -10.18 -2.62
C ALA A 264 11.95 -8.84 -1.84
N THR A 265 11.46 -8.87 -0.59
CA THR A 265 11.43 -7.74 0.33
C THR A 265 12.27 -8.12 1.56
N PRO A 266 13.13 -7.23 2.09
CA PRO A 266 14.00 -7.55 3.23
C PRO A 266 13.20 -7.60 4.55
N ILE A 267 12.30 -8.59 4.68
CA ILE A 267 11.43 -8.83 5.84
C ILE A 267 12.13 -9.75 6.83
N LEU A 268 12.53 -10.94 6.36
CA LEU A 268 13.20 -11.99 7.14
C LEU A 268 14.71 -11.75 7.28
N TRP A 269 15.27 -10.90 6.42
CA TRP A 269 16.70 -10.67 6.28
C TRP A 269 17.00 -9.18 6.13
N ASN A 270 18.24 -8.78 6.43
CA ASN A 270 18.67 -7.38 6.40
C ASN A 270 19.32 -7.01 5.06
N ILE A 271 18.98 -5.85 4.49
CA ILE A 271 19.52 -5.39 3.21
C ILE A 271 21.04 -5.09 3.24
N GLY A 272 21.62 -4.85 4.42
CA GLY A 272 23.05 -4.71 4.67
C GLY A 272 23.85 -5.97 4.35
N MET A 273 23.22 -7.16 4.39
CA MET A 273 23.87 -8.40 3.94
C MET A 273 24.26 -8.37 2.45
N LEU A 274 23.72 -7.43 1.67
CA LEU A 274 24.05 -7.22 0.25
C LEU A 274 25.12 -6.16 0.01
N GLU A 275 25.89 -5.73 1.02
CA GLU A 275 26.96 -4.74 0.86
C GLU A 275 27.97 -5.13 -0.23
N ASN A 276 28.32 -6.41 -0.33
CA ASN A 276 29.22 -6.93 -1.36
C ASN A 276 28.58 -7.05 -2.76
N TYR A 277 27.26 -6.80 -2.88
CA TYR A 277 26.50 -6.95 -4.13
C TYR A 277 25.71 -5.67 -4.46
N PRO A 278 26.38 -4.57 -4.82
CA PRO A 278 25.76 -3.25 -4.95
C PRO A 278 24.61 -3.20 -5.97
N LYS A 279 24.72 -3.92 -7.09
CA LYS A 279 23.66 -3.98 -8.12
C LYS A 279 22.38 -4.65 -7.59
N LEU A 280 22.52 -5.73 -6.82
CA LEU A 280 21.39 -6.40 -6.19
C LEU A 280 20.78 -5.52 -5.12
N ARG A 281 21.60 -4.89 -4.26
CA ARG A 281 21.13 -3.96 -3.24
C ARG A 281 20.26 -2.85 -3.83
N VAL A 282 20.67 -2.27 -4.97
CA VAL A 282 19.89 -1.26 -5.69
C VAL A 282 18.54 -1.82 -6.19
N LEU A 283 18.52 -3.02 -6.78
CA LEU A 283 17.30 -3.68 -7.25
C LEU A 283 16.27 -3.87 -6.13
N PHE A 284 16.70 -4.37 -4.96
CA PHE A 284 15.81 -4.53 -3.81
C PHE A 284 15.33 -3.19 -3.24
N LYS A 285 16.13 -2.12 -3.32
CA LYS A 285 15.73 -0.76 -2.90
C LYS A 285 14.73 -0.08 -3.84
N LEU A 286 14.55 -0.59 -5.06
CA LEU A 286 13.49 -0.12 -5.99
C LEU A 286 12.12 -0.70 -5.67
N ASN A 287 12.04 -1.85 -4.98
CA ASN A 287 10.77 -2.40 -4.57
C ASN A 287 10.06 -1.43 -3.59
N PRO A 288 8.85 -0.93 -3.90
CA PRO A 288 8.14 0.02 -3.04
C PRO A 288 7.80 -0.56 -1.66
N LEU A 289 7.71 -1.88 -1.52
CA LEU A 289 7.48 -2.53 -0.22
C LEU A 289 8.72 -2.49 0.68
N THR A 290 9.93 -2.42 0.10
CA THR A 290 11.17 -2.21 0.88
C THR A 290 11.13 -0.88 1.62
N TYR A 291 10.58 0.17 1.00
CA TYR A 291 10.38 1.46 1.65
C TYR A 291 9.41 1.37 2.84
N ILE A 292 8.31 0.63 2.68
CA ILE A 292 7.32 0.44 3.76
C ILE A 292 7.90 -0.37 4.92
N VAL A 293 8.53 -1.51 4.63
CA VAL A 293 9.12 -2.40 5.66
C VAL A 293 10.18 -1.66 6.47
N ASN A 294 11.09 -0.95 5.80
CA ASN A 294 12.09 -0.14 6.50
C ASN A 294 11.44 1.02 7.24
N GLY A 295 10.40 1.65 6.67
CA GLY A 295 9.64 2.69 7.35
C GLY A 295 9.03 2.25 8.69
N TYR A 296 8.51 1.02 8.77
CA TYR A 296 8.06 0.44 10.03
C TYR A 296 9.19 0.26 11.03
N ARG A 297 10.38 -0.16 10.59
CA ARG A 297 11.58 -0.27 11.44
C ARG A 297 12.02 1.10 11.95
N SER A 298 12.05 2.10 11.06
CA SER A 298 12.39 3.47 11.42
C SER A 298 11.41 4.10 12.40
N ALA A 299 10.13 3.75 12.32
CA ALA A 299 9.12 4.22 13.25
C ALA A 299 9.19 3.55 14.64
N ILE A 300 9.75 2.34 14.74
CA ILE A 300 9.79 1.56 15.98
C ILE A 300 11.12 1.71 16.72
N TYR A 301 12.26 1.64 16.01
CA TYR A 301 13.57 1.58 16.68
C TYR A 301 14.73 2.30 15.98
N GLU A 302 14.68 2.59 14.67
CA GLU A 302 15.81 3.30 14.02
C GLU A 302 15.74 4.82 14.19
N GLU A 303 14.58 5.34 14.62
CA GLU A 303 14.36 6.76 14.92
C GLU A 303 14.76 7.72 13.78
N SER A 304 14.43 7.35 12.54
CA SER A 304 14.61 8.23 11.38
C SER A 304 13.28 8.66 10.77
N TRP A 305 13.19 9.90 10.33
CA TRP A 305 11.99 10.42 9.68
C TRP A 305 11.91 10.04 8.21
N PHE A 306 10.68 9.87 7.70
CA PHE A 306 10.42 9.53 6.30
C PHE A 306 11.00 10.54 5.31
N PHE A 307 11.16 11.80 5.72
CA PHE A 307 11.75 12.86 4.90
C PHE A 307 13.28 12.81 4.85
N GLU A 308 13.94 12.19 5.83
CA GLU A 308 15.39 11.91 5.76
C GLU A 308 15.69 10.91 4.64
N HIS A 309 14.73 10.04 4.33
CA HIS A 309 14.78 9.12 3.19
C HIS A 309 14.10 9.71 1.94
N PHE A 310 14.37 11.00 1.63
CA PHE A 310 13.70 11.78 0.59
C PHE A 310 13.49 11.04 -0.73
N TYR A 311 14.54 10.45 -1.32
CA TYR A 311 14.43 9.74 -2.59
C TYR A 311 13.55 8.50 -2.54
N SER A 312 13.57 7.76 -1.43
CA SER A 312 12.71 6.59 -1.26
C SER A 312 11.24 7.00 -1.13
N SER A 313 10.97 8.05 -0.33
CA SER A 313 9.64 8.60 -0.13
C SER A 313 9.05 9.18 -1.41
N THR A 314 9.78 10.04 -2.09
CA THR A 314 9.31 10.69 -3.33
C THR A 314 9.15 9.66 -4.46
N TYR A 315 10.09 8.73 -4.63
CA TYR A 315 9.94 7.63 -5.58
C TYR A 315 8.69 6.80 -5.31
N PHE A 316 8.44 6.42 -4.05
CA PHE A 316 7.28 5.63 -3.66
C PHE A 316 5.96 6.31 -4.06
N TRP A 317 5.82 7.60 -3.75
CA TRP A 317 4.59 8.34 -4.07
C TRP A 317 4.40 8.54 -5.57
N ILE A 318 5.46 8.86 -6.31
CA ILE A 318 5.40 8.98 -7.78
C ILE A 318 4.98 7.64 -8.39
N PHE A 319 5.60 6.53 -7.98
CA PHE A 319 5.24 5.20 -8.43
C PHE A 319 3.78 4.87 -8.12
N THR A 320 3.34 5.10 -6.89
CA THR A 320 1.98 4.79 -6.43
C THR A 320 0.92 5.61 -7.16
N VAL A 321 1.13 6.92 -7.34
CA VAL A 321 0.20 7.79 -8.06
C VAL A 321 0.12 7.41 -9.54
N THR A 322 1.26 7.10 -10.16
CA THR A 322 1.31 6.63 -11.55
C THR A 322 0.52 5.34 -11.71
N LEU A 323 0.74 4.37 -10.82
CA LEU A 323 0.03 3.10 -10.81
C LEU A 323 -1.48 3.29 -10.56
N PHE A 324 -1.86 4.21 -9.68
CA PHE A 324 -3.27 4.53 -9.44
C PHE A 324 -3.95 5.10 -10.69
N CYS A 325 -3.27 5.99 -11.43
CA CYS A 325 -3.77 6.54 -12.68
C CYS A 325 -3.96 5.43 -13.72
N VAL A 326 -2.96 4.58 -13.91
CA VAL A 326 -3.04 3.43 -14.84
C VAL A 326 -4.16 2.47 -14.44
N GLY A 327 -4.20 2.04 -13.18
CA GLY A 327 -5.22 1.13 -12.65
C GLY A 327 -6.63 1.69 -12.78
N SER A 328 -6.82 2.98 -12.51
CA SER A 328 -8.12 3.66 -12.69
C SER A 328 -8.59 3.67 -14.15
N LEU A 329 -7.67 3.82 -15.10
CA LEU A 329 -7.99 3.79 -16.53
C LEU A 329 -8.36 2.40 -17.01
N ILE A 330 -7.60 1.38 -16.58
CA ILE A 330 -7.90 -0.03 -16.87
C ILE A 330 -9.29 -0.37 -16.31
N PHE A 331 -9.54 -0.07 -15.03
CA PHE A 331 -10.82 -0.32 -14.39
C PHE A 331 -11.97 0.34 -15.15
N LYS A 332 -11.84 1.63 -15.49
CA LYS A 332 -12.91 2.34 -16.22
C LYS A 332 -13.15 1.76 -17.61
N ARG A 333 -12.10 1.37 -18.33
CA ARG A 333 -12.22 0.78 -19.67
C ARG A 333 -12.94 -0.56 -19.62
N LEU A 334 -12.62 -1.40 -18.64
CA LEU A 334 -13.19 -2.74 -18.52
C LEU A 334 -14.56 -2.76 -17.85
N LYS A 335 -14.89 -1.76 -17.02
CA LYS A 335 -16.13 -1.68 -16.23
C LYS A 335 -17.40 -1.89 -17.05
N VAL A 336 -17.44 -1.44 -18.30
CA VAL A 336 -18.64 -1.53 -19.14
C VAL A 336 -19.01 -2.98 -19.50
N HIS A 337 -18.06 -3.92 -19.40
CA HIS A 337 -18.26 -5.33 -19.75
C HIS A 337 -18.42 -6.24 -18.52
N PHE A 338 -18.32 -5.71 -17.30
CA PHE A 338 -18.37 -6.55 -16.09
C PHE A 338 -19.69 -7.28 -15.92
N ALA A 339 -20.82 -6.65 -16.27
CA ALA A 339 -22.14 -7.26 -16.11
C ALA A 339 -22.37 -8.44 -17.07
N ASP A 340 -21.72 -8.44 -18.23
CA ASP A 340 -21.86 -9.49 -19.24
C ASP A 340 -20.97 -10.71 -18.93
N VAL A 341 -19.83 -10.49 -18.28
CA VAL A 341 -18.81 -11.53 -18.03
C VAL A 341 -18.95 -12.18 -16.65
N LEU A 342 -19.30 -11.40 -15.62
CA LEU A 342 -19.58 -11.95 -14.31
C LEU A 342 -20.83 -12.81 -14.41
#